data_AF-A0A7J8S6B9-F1
#
_entry.id   AF-A0A7J8S6B9-F1
#
_cell.length_a   1.000
_cell.length_b   1.000
_cell.length_c   1.000
_cell.angle_alpha   90.00
_cell.angle_beta   90.00
_cell.angle_gamma   90.00
#
_symmetry.space_group_name_H-M   'P 1'
#
loop_
_entity.id
_entity.type
_entity.pdbx_description
1 polymer ?
#
loop_
_entity_poly.entity_id
_entity_poly.type
_entity_poly.pdbx_seq_one_letter_code
_entity_poly.pdbx_strand_id
1 'polypeptide(L)'
;MSYLSQSSRGIQPFATALATCWSPPDHGWIKMNSDGAMSMNDDNTSIGGLFRDVDGHWHLEIKCDNTLLVESVLTGSAASSNLAELRLINIYLKRNWKTRICHIPRSQNMTADRMAKCTYDNQFGLKLFEDPPISFQEIL
;
A
#
# COMPACT_ATOMS: atom_id res chain seq x y z
N MET A 1 17.01 -51.47 21.44
CA MET A 1 15.98 -50.72 20.66
C MET A 1 14.69 -50.82 21.47
N SER A 2 14.03 -49.78 21.96
CA SER A 2 13.99 -48.36 21.63
C SER A 2 13.62 -47.56 22.89
N TYR A 3 14.36 -46.48 23.14
CA TYR A 3 13.82 -45.31 23.83
C TYR A 3 12.72 -44.71 22.94
N LEU A 4 11.62 -44.24 23.53
CA LEU A 4 11.10 -42.89 23.33
C LEU A 4 10.00 -42.61 24.38
N SER A 5 10.39 -41.77 25.33
CA SER A 5 9.58 -41.07 26.30
C SER A 5 8.49 -40.25 25.61
N GLN A 6 7.27 -40.34 26.14
CA GLN A 6 6.24 -39.33 25.92
C GLN A 6 6.75 -37.99 26.47
N SER A 7 7.16 -37.08 25.60
CA SER A 7 7.26 -35.66 25.94
C SER A 7 6.06 -34.95 25.33
N SER A 8 5.09 -34.67 26.18
CA SER A 8 4.05 -33.67 26.00
C SER A 8 4.61 -32.45 25.26
N ARG A 9 4.18 -32.24 24.01
CA ARG A 9 4.32 -30.94 23.35
C ARG A 9 3.50 -29.97 24.17
N GLY A 10 4.18 -29.30 25.11
CA GLY A 10 3.64 -28.20 25.86
C GLY A 10 3.07 -27.20 24.87
N ILE A 11 1.76 -27.01 24.94
CA ILE A 11 1.14 -25.78 24.48
C ILE A 11 1.84 -24.69 25.31
N GLN A 12 2.76 -23.97 24.68
CA GLN A 12 3.31 -22.75 25.25
C GLN A 12 2.09 -21.85 25.53
N PRO A 13 1.84 -21.47 26.80
CA PRO A 13 0.75 -20.55 27.08
C PRO A 13 1.06 -19.26 26.33
N PHE A 14 0.15 -18.88 25.43
CA PHE A 14 0.16 -17.58 24.79
C PHE A 14 0.13 -16.54 25.92
N ALA A 15 1.30 -15.97 26.23
CA ALA A 15 1.41 -14.93 27.22
C ALA A 15 0.49 -13.78 26.78
N THR A 16 -0.52 -13.58 27.61
CA THR A 16 -1.63 -12.64 27.47
C THR A 16 -1.12 -11.20 27.62
N ALA A 17 -1.60 -10.30 26.74
CA ALA A 17 -1.72 -8.82 26.82
C ALA A 17 -0.61 -8.03 27.57
N LEU A 18 0.06 -7.03 26.98
CA LEU A 18 -0.43 -5.64 26.89
C LEU A 18 0.40 -4.85 25.83
N ALA A 19 0.16 -5.03 24.54
CA ALA A 19 0.61 -4.05 23.55
C ALA A 19 -0.53 -3.05 23.31
N THR A 20 -0.69 -2.07 24.20
CA THR A 20 -1.62 -0.94 24.01
C THR A 20 -1.13 0.05 22.95
N CYS A 21 0.12 -0.11 22.50
CA CYS A 21 0.72 0.68 21.43
C CYS A 21 0.97 -0.17 20.19
N TRP A 22 1.07 0.49 19.05
CA TRP A 22 1.44 -0.15 17.78
C TRP A 22 2.83 -0.79 17.89
N SER A 23 2.95 -2.02 17.39
CA SER A 23 4.23 -2.71 17.22
C SER A 23 4.65 -2.73 15.74
N PRO A 24 5.95 -2.69 15.43
CA PRO A 24 6.43 -2.84 14.05
C PRO A 24 6.11 -4.22 13.44
N PRO A 25 6.06 -4.34 12.11
CA PRO A 25 6.03 -5.64 11.44
C PRO A 25 7.37 -6.38 11.58
N ASP A 26 7.37 -7.67 11.26
CA ASP A 26 8.59 -8.45 11.08
C ASP A 26 9.41 -7.93 9.88
N HIS A 27 10.72 -8.21 9.87
CA HIS A 27 11.58 -7.83 8.74
C HIS A 27 11.07 -8.41 7.41
N GLY A 28 11.09 -7.57 6.35
CA GLY A 28 10.56 -7.93 5.03
C GLY A 28 9.05 -7.67 4.86
N TRP A 29 8.35 -7.28 5.92
CA TRP A 29 6.92 -6.95 5.88
C TRP A 29 6.68 -5.44 5.97
N ILE A 30 5.59 -5.00 5.33
CA ILE A 30 4.99 -3.68 5.54
C ILE A 30 3.68 -3.89 6.30
N LYS A 31 3.45 -3.15 7.39
CA LYS A 31 2.20 -3.19 8.16
C LYS A 31 1.25 -2.11 7.66
N MET A 32 0.08 -2.51 7.17
CA MET A 32 -1.03 -1.61 6.89
C MET A 32 -1.98 -1.59 8.10
N ASN A 33 -2.33 -0.41 8.60
CA ASN A 33 -3.49 -0.23 9.48
C ASN A 33 -4.53 0.60 8.74
N SER A 34 -5.81 0.22 8.86
CA SER A 34 -6.93 0.93 8.26
C SER A 34 -8.10 1.00 9.23
N ASP A 35 -8.88 2.06 9.13
CA ASP A 35 -10.11 2.24 9.89
C ASP A 35 -11.16 3.01 9.07
N GLY A 36 -12.42 2.81 9.39
CA GLY A 36 -13.55 3.51 8.78
C GLY A 36 -14.37 4.22 9.84
N ALA A 37 -14.76 5.46 9.57
CA ALA A 37 -15.63 6.22 10.47
C ALA A 37 -16.91 6.67 9.74
N MET A 38 -18.05 6.47 10.39
CA MET A 38 -19.36 6.95 9.96
C MET A 38 -19.83 8.04 10.92
N SER A 39 -20.16 9.22 10.40
CA SER A 39 -20.84 10.25 11.19
C SER A 39 -22.34 9.96 11.21
N MET A 40 -22.92 9.79 12.39
CA MET A 40 -24.38 9.62 12.54
C MET A 40 -25.17 10.88 12.20
N ASN A 41 -24.51 12.05 12.11
CA ASN A 41 -25.17 13.34 11.94
C ASN A 41 -25.24 13.81 10.48
N ASP A 42 -24.32 13.34 9.62
CA ASP A 42 -24.12 13.92 8.28
C ASP A 42 -24.17 12.89 7.14
N ASP A 43 -24.55 11.63 7.41
CA ASP A 43 -24.48 10.49 6.48
C ASP A 43 -23.10 10.29 5.79
N ASN A 44 -22.06 10.96 6.30
CA ASN A 44 -20.72 10.92 5.73
C ASN A 44 -19.96 9.72 6.29
N THR A 45 -19.43 8.91 5.37
CA THR A 45 -18.48 7.84 5.65
C THR A 45 -17.09 8.25 5.22
N SER A 46 -16.09 7.95 6.04
CA SER A 46 -14.68 8.18 5.75
C SER A 46 -13.86 6.91 6.00
N ILE A 47 -12.73 6.81 5.29
CA ILE A 47 -11.76 5.73 5.45
C ILE A 47 -10.38 6.35 5.67
N GLY A 48 -9.64 5.79 6.62
CA GLY A 48 -8.25 6.11 6.91
C GLY A 48 -7.37 4.87 6.78
N GLY A 49 -6.16 5.04 6.29
CA GLY A 49 -5.22 3.94 6.07
C GLY A 49 -3.78 4.43 6.09
N LEU A 50 -2.88 3.57 6.54
CA LEU A 50 -1.52 3.98 6.89
C LEU A 50 -0.57 2.77 6.74
N PHE A 51 0.57 2.94 6.07
CA PHE A 51 1.58 1.89 5.86
C PHE A 51 2.86 2.23 6.60
N ARG A 52 3.45 1.24 7.29
CA ARG A 52 4.70 1.40 8.06
C ARG A 52 5.63 0.21 7.86
N ASP A 53 6.92 0.48 7.75
CA ASP A 53 7.98 -0.54 7.76
C ASP A 53 8.38 -0.92 9.22
N VAL A 54 9.43 -1.73 9.36
CA VAL A 54 9.97 -2.20 10.65
C VAL A 54 10.44 -1.05 11.56
N ASP A 55 10.87 0.07 10.98
CA ASP A 55 11.32 1.25 11.72
C ASP A 55 10.16 2.21 12.03
N GLY A 56 8.94 1.86 11.58
CA GLY A 56 7.76 2.71 11.72
C GLY A 56 7.73 3.89 10.75
N HIS A 57 8.55 3.86 9.69
CA HIS A 57 8.64 4.96 8.74
C HIS A 57 7.47 5.00 7.75
N TRP A 58 7.08 6.23 7.45
CA TRP A 58 6.07 6.61 6.45
C TRP A 58 6.76 6.94 5.12
N HIS A 59 7.37 5.94 4.50
CA HIS A 59 8.15 6.12 3.29
C HIS A 59 7.38 5.55 2.09
N LEU A 60 6.97 6.43 1.18
CA LEU A 60 6.28 6.03 -0.05
C LEU A 60 7.11 6.43 -1.27
N GLU A 61 7.57 5.42 -2.01
CA GLU A 61 8.17 5.62 -3.32
C GLU A 61 7.17 5.22 -4.41
N ILE A 62 6.87 6.17 -5.29
CA ILE A 62 5.99 5.97 -6.43
C ILE A 62 6.84 5.89 -7.69
N LYS A 63 6.74 4.75 -8.39
CA LYS A 63 7.32 4.52 -9.71
C LYS A 63 6.23 4.77 -10.75
N CYS A 64 6.51 5.59 -11.76
CA CYS A 64 5.52 5.96 -12.77
C CYS A 64 6.15 5.96 -14.17
N ASP A 65 5.48 5.38 -15.17
CA ASP A 65 5.91 5.40 -16.58
C ASP A 65 5.36 6.59 -17.38
N ASN A 66 4.66 7.52 -16.72
CA ASN A 66 4.19 8.76 -17.33
C ASN A 66 5.18 9.90 -17.06
N THR A 67 6.07 10.15 -18.01
CA THR A 67 7.07 11.23 -17.93
C THR A 67 6.44 12.59 -17.67
N LEU A 68 5.34 12.93 -18.35
CA LEU A 68 4.69 14.24 -18.23
C LEU A 68 4.14 14.45 -16.82
N LEU A 69 3.55 13.41 -16.23
CA LEU A 69 3.05 13.48 -14.85
C LEU A 69 4.22 13.71 -13.87
N VAL A 70 5.28 12.91 -13.97
CA VAL A 70 6.45 13.03 -13.09
C VAL A 70 7.08 14.42 -13.23
N GLU A 71 7.30 14.88 -14.46
CA GLU A 71 7.83 16.21 -14.73
C GLU A 71 6.92 17.31 -14.18
N SER A 72 5.60 17.20 -14.36
CA SER A 72 4.66 18.20 -13.84
C SER A 72 4.70 18.33 -12.32
N VAL A 73 4.88 17.21 -11.62
CA VAL A 73 5.01 17.20 -10.16
C VAL A 73 6.36 17.80 -9.74
N LEU A 74 7.46 17.38 -10.35
CA LEU A 74 8.81 17.81 -9.99
C LEU A 74 9.04 19.30 -10.30
N THR A 75 8.48 19.80 -11.40
CA THR A 75 8.54 21.22 -11.77
C THR A 75 7.54 22.09 -10.98
N GLY A 76 6.62 21.47 -10.25
CA GLY A 76 5.58 22.15 -9.49
C GLY A 76 4.37 22.62 -10.31
N SER A 77 4.37 22.42 -11.63
CA SER A 77 3.25 22.81 -12.52
C SER A 77 1.97 22.02 -12.24
N ALA A 78 2.06 20.83 -11.64
CA ALA A 78 0.90 20.07 -11.19
C ALA A 78 0.03 20.83 -10.17
N ALA A 79 0.60 21.77 -9.40
CA ALA A 79 -0.14 22.55 -8.40
C ALA A 79 -1.20 23.49 -9.03
N SER A 80 -0.94 23.97 -10.25
CA SER A 80 -1.81 24.90 -10.99
C SER A 80 -2.43 24.28 -12.24
N SER A 81 -2.30 22.96 -12.42
CA SER A 81 -2.88 22.24 -13.56
C SER A 81 -4.40 22.39 -13.60
N ASN A 82 -4.98 22.42 -14.80
CA ASN A 82 -6.45 22.38 -14.98
C ASN A 82 -7.04 21.00 -14.60
N LEU A 83 -6.23 19.94 -14.58
CA LEU A 83 -6.65 18.61 -14.17
C LEU A 83 -6.70 18.51 -12.64
N ALA A 84 -7.87 18.21 -12.10
CA ALA A 84 -8.08 18.11 -10.65
C ALA A 84 -7.22 17.02 -10.02
N GLU A 85 -7.02 15.92 -10.75
CA GLU A 85 -6.23 14.77 -10.37
C GLU A 85 -4.76 15.16 -10.14
N LEU A 86 -4.17 15.94 -11.05
CA LEU A 86 -2.78 16.41 -10.90
C LEU A 86 -2.63 17.34 -9.70
N ARG A 87 -3.60 18.22 -9.46
CA ARG A 87 -3.60 19.09 -8.27
C ARG A 87 -3.68 18.25 -6.99
N LEU A 88 -4.57 17.26 -6.95
CA LEU A 88 -4.70 16.35 -5.81
C LEU A 88 -3.42 15.55 -5.58
N ILE A 89 -2.84 14.94 -6.61
CA ILE A 89 -1.56 14.23 -6.53
C ILE A 89 -0.47 15.12 -5.92
N ASN A 90 -0.34 16.36 -6.41
CA ASN A 90 0.64 17.31 -5.87
C ASN A 90 0.35 17.67 -4.39
N ILE A 91 -0.91 17.85 -3.99
CA ILE A 91 -1.27 18.09 -2.58
C ILE A 91 -0.89 16.88 -1.71
N TYR A 92 -1.21 15.67 -2.15
CA TYR A 92 -0.91 14.45 -1.41
C TYR A 92 0.60 14.23 -1.29
N LEU A 93 1.38 14.41 -2.36
CA LEU A 93 2.83 14.25 -2.33
C LEU A 93 3.56 15.28 -1.45
N LYS A 94 2.91 16.37 -1.06
CA LYS A 94 3.47 17.43 -0.19
C LYS A 94 3.02 17.37 1.27
N ARG A 95 2.24 16.36 1.65
CA ARG A 95 1.85 16.18 3.06
C ARG A 95 3.06 15.82 3.93
N ASN A 96 2.85 15.81 5.25
CA ASN A 96 3.86 15.52 6.27
C ASN A 96 4.24 14.03 6.34
N TRP A 97 4.64 13.45 5.20
CA TRP A 97 5.20 12.11 5.06
C TRP A 97 6.39 12.15 4.10
N LYS A 98 7.25 11.13 4.10
CA LYS A 98 8.41 11.09 3.20
C LYS A 98 8.00 10.40 1.90
N THR A 99 7.69 11.19 0.90
CA THR A 99 7.27 10.73 -0.43
C THR A 99 8.32 11.05 -1.48
N ARG A 100 8.54 10.13 -2.42
CA ARG A 100 9.27 10.40 -3.66
C ARG A 100 8.54 9.80 -4.84
N ILE A 101 8.49 10.54 -5.95
CA ILE A 101 8.00 10.04 -7.23
C ILE A 101 9.15 10.03 -8.22
N CYS A 102 9.23 8.98 -9.05
CA CYS A 102 10.28 8.85 -10.04
C CYS A 102 9.75 8.18 -11.30
N HIS A 103 10.29 8.65 -12.42
CA HIS A 103 9.97 8.07 -13.72
C HIS A 103 10.71 6.73 -13.90
N ILE A 104 10.01 5.75 -14.45
CA ILE A 104 10.59 4.49 -14.92
C ILE A 104 10.16 4.20 -16.37
N PRO A 105 10.96 3.50 -17.17
CA PRO A 105 10.52 3.05 -18.48
C PRO A 105 9.29 2.15 -18.38
N ARG A 106 8.42 2.19 -19.39
CA ARG A 106 7.22 1.35 -19.47
C ARG A 106 7.50 -0.15 -19.35
N SER A 107 8.65 -0.62 -19.83
CA SER A 107 9.08 -2.01 -19.68
C SER A 107 9.30 -2.42 -18.21
N GLN A 108 9.60 -1.47 -17.31
CA GLN A 108 9.72 -1.72 -15.88
C GLN A 108 8.39 -1.59 -15.13
N ASN A 109 7.36 -1.01 -15.76
CA ASN A 109 6.02 -0.83 -15.19
C ASN A 109 5.01 -1.88 -15.69
N MET A 110 5.46 -2.96 -16.34
CA MET A 110 4.59 -3.92 -17.03
C MET A 110 3.58 -4.60 -16.10
N THR A 111 3.98 -4.92 -14.86
CA THR A 111 3.07 -5.55 -13.88
C THR A 111 1.90 -4.62 -13.55
N ALA A 112 2.16 -3.34 -13.28
CA ALA A 112 1.11 -2.36 -13.01
C ALA A 112 0.25 -2.09 -14.25
N ASP A 113 0.86 -2.02 -15.44
CA ASP A 113 0.12 -1.86 -16.70
C ASP A 113 -0.85 -3.01 -16.97
N ARG A 114 -0.40 -4.25 -16.78
CA ARG A 114 -1.28 -5.41 -16.94
C ARG A 114 -2.37 -5.44 -15.87
N MET A 115 -2.05 -5.09 -14.62
CA MET A 115 -3.04 -5.00 -13.55
C MET A 115 -4.15 -4.02 -13.91
N ALA A 116 -3.81 -2.82 -14.38
CA ALA A 116 -4.78 -1.81 -14.82
C ALA A 116 -5.65 -2.27 -16.00
N LYS A 117 -5.09 -3.09 -16.91
CA LYS A 117 -5.82 -3.67 -18.04
C LYS A 117 -6.72 -4.84 -17.65
N CYS A 118 -6.29 -5.67 -16.70
CA CYS A 118 -7.08 -6.79 -16.18
C CYS A 118 -8.32 -6.32 -15.40
N THR A 119 -8.31 -5.08 -14.91
CA THR A 119 -9.47 -4.48 -14.24
C THR A 119 -10.51 -3.88 -15.18
N TYR A 120 -10.29 -3.93 -16.51
CA TYR A 120 -11.18 -3.39 -17.53
C TYR A 120 -12.35 -4.36 -17.83
N ASP A 121 -13.25 -4.55 -16.87
CA ASP A 121 -14.64 -4.85 -17.22
C ASP A 121 -15.43 -3.54 -17.06
N ASN A 122 -16.61 -3.45 -17.70
CA ASN A 122 -17.43 -2.25 -17.69
C ASN A 122 -18.03 -1.90 -16.29
N GLN A 123 -17.50 -2.46 -15.20
CA GLN A 123 -17.94 -2.15 -13.85
C GLN A 123 -17.00 -1.14 -13.20
N PHE A 124 -17.56 0.02 -12.84
CA PHE A 124 -16.88 1.00 -12.02
C PHE A 124 -16.71 0.46 -10.60
N GLY A 125 -15.49 0.46 -10.06
CA GLY A 125 -15.24 0.05 -8.68
C GLY A 125 -13.77 -0.26 -8.38
N LEU A 126 -13.44 -0.33 -7.09
CA LEU A 126 -12.15 -0.84 -6.63
C LEU A 126 -12.12 -2.36 -6.84
N LYS A 127 -11.12 -2.86 -7.56
CA LYS A 127 -10.87 -4.29 -7.68
C LYS A 127 -9.67 -4.69 -6.84
N LEU A 128 -9.90 -5.63 -5.94
CA LEU A 128 -8.89 -6.22 -5.10
C LEU A 128 -8.58 -7.62 -5.62
N PHE A 129 -7.29 -7.95 -5.71
CA PHE A 129 -6.83 -9.30 -5.98
C PHE A 129 -6.40 -9.91 -4.65
N GLU A 130 -7.04 -11.01 -4.24
CA GLU A 130 -6.70 -11.70 -2.98
C GLU A 130 -5.31 -12.35 -3.06
N ASP A 131 -5.00 -12.94 -4.22
CA ASP A 131 -3.68 -13.49 -4.55
C ASP A 131 -3.07 -12.74 -5.74
N PRO A 132 -1.73 -12.60 -5.83
CA PRO A 132 -1.08 -12.11 -7.03
C PRO A 132 -1.45 -12.98 -8.23
N PRO A 133 -2.11 -12.44 -9.29
CA PRO A 133 -2.48 -13.24 -10.44
C PRO A 133 -1.26 -13.96 -11.03
N ILE A 134 -1.40 -15.26 -11.29
CA ILE A 134 -0.32 -16.14 -11.78
C ILE A 134 0.34 -15.54 -13.04
N SER A 135 -0.45 -14.87 -13.89
CA SER A 135 0.01 -14.16 -15.08
C SER A 135 1.02 -13.02 -14.84
N PHE A 136 1.27 -12.64 -13.58
CA PHE A 136 2.22 -11.60 -13.19
C PHE A 136 3.51 -12.15 -12.57
N GLN A 137 3.56 -13.42 -12.20
CA GLN A 137 4.77 -14.04 -11.61
C GLN A 137 5.92 -14.16 -12.63
N GLU A 138 5.62 -14.20 -13.93
CA GLU A 138 6.60 -14.27 -15.03
C GLU A 138 7.23 -12.90 -15.39
N ILE A 139 6.85 -11.82 -14.71
CA ILE A 139 7.22 -10.43 -15.07
C ILE A 139 8.22 -9.82 -14.08
N LEU A 140 8.54 -10.53 -12.98
CA LEU A 140 9.57 -10.14 -12.00
C LEU A 140 10.96 -10.59 -12.46
#